data_AF-A0A180G440-F1
#
_entry.id   AF-A0A180G440-F1
#
_cell.length_a   1.000
_cell.length_b   1.000
_cell.length_c   1.000
_cell.angle_alpha   90.00
_cell.angle_beta   90.00
_cell.angle_gamma   90.00
#
_symmetry.space_group_name_H-M   'P 1'
#
loop_
_entity.id
_entity.type
_entity.pdbx_description
1 polymer ?
#
loop_
_entity_poly.entity_id
_entity_poly.type
_entity_poly.pdbx_seq_one_letter_code
_entity_poly.pdbx_strand_id
1 'polypeptide(L)'
;MVQDQPVTAHIYEFTTQLLVDSDLKFKGLEKGIVLTQIIFCMKERNQKKINSHRWMFNSFCPLLQPNVCVLLEVGTKPGPRKGWLGLLNPIVAAQNFEYKMSTYRYIALKNNEIGRGPLALYFKGKTLAGRDADVFTSNMYLAEDRILCWELVAKRGHNWVLKYVKSAWGETNVPNEVPEFIIQRRRWLNGSFFAAIYSLAHIGQMSRTEHSRKKALALYFEGLYNFLNLLFSWFGLANYVYIFFVLLSSSLEDPSLKMPKAITMINTLLHYLYTGTLIGCFLLSMGNRPQGAKWKYISAMIIFGCLALYMLVACVLILVKAVKGGANATLYAQIVISLIATLGSWITSSVLALDPWHLLTCMLQYLLLAPAYINVLNVYAFANLDQNIILTDLGVAVFAGDSKVEITCPLEQKDLDQTYDKALMNLKTRPKL
;
A
#
# COMPACT_ATOMS: atom_id res chain seq x y z
N MET A 1 3.92 -28.69 26.67
CA MET A 1 4.89 -29.59 26.00
C MET A 1 4.14 -30.85 25.63
N VAL A 2 4.46 -31.46 24.49
CA VAL A 2 3.93 -32.77 24.09
C VAL A 2 5.16 -33.66 23.88
N GLN A 3 5.25 -34.78 24.61
CA GLN A 3 6.42 -35.68 24.57
C GLN A 3 7.76 -34.94 24.82
N ASP A 4 7.81 -34.09 25.85
CA ASP A 4 8.99 -33.28 26.23
C ASP A 4 9.53 -32.32 25.16
N GLN A 5 8.82 -32.17 24.04
CA GLN A 5 9.10 -31.13 23.05
C GLN A 5 8.23 -29.89 23.27
N PRO A 6 8.78 -28.68 23.06
CA PRO A 6 8.01 -27.46 23.11
C PRO A 6 6.97 -27.46 21.99
N VAL A 7 5.71 -27.20 22.35
CA VAL A 7 4.62 -27.09 21.37
C VAL A 7 4.87 -25.85 20.52
N THR A 8 4.86 -26.03 19.20
CA THR A 8 5.13 -24.93 18.25
C THR A 8 3.84 -24.30 17.72
N ALA A 9 2.81 -25.11 17.50
CA ALA A 9 1.48 -24.69 17.09
C ALA A 9 0.43 -25.75 17.45
N HIS A 10 -0.81 -25.31 17.64
CA HIS A 10 -2.01 -26.15 17.78
C HIS A 10 -2.78 -26.12 16.46
N ILE A 11 -3.14 -27.29 15.94
CA ILE A 11 -3.87 -27.42 14.68
C ILE A 11 -5.22 -28.04 14.99
N TYR A 12 -6.27 -27.41 14.52
CA TYR A 12 -7.64 -27.87 14.59
C TYR A 12 -8.17 -28.02 13.18
N GLU A 13 -8.87 -29.10 12.92
CA GLU A 13 -9.46 -29.38 11.63
C GLU A 13 -10.96 -29.58 11.81
N PHE A 14 -11.75 -28.91 10.98
CA PHE A 14 -13.19 -28.97 11.02
C PHE A 14 -13.76 -28.89 9.61
N THR A 15 -14.59 -29.87 9.23
CA THR A 15 -15.28 -29.87 7.94
C THR A 15 -16.69 -29.35 8.13
N THR A 16 -16.99 -28.18 7.55
CA THR A 16 -18.31 -27.55 7.70
C THR A 16 -19.38 -28.33 6.94
N GLN A 17 -20.43 -28.78 7.65
CA GLN A 17 -21.60 -29.43 7.06
C GLN A 17 -22.73 -28.44 6.71
N LEU A 18 -22.59 -27.18 7.10
CA LEU A 18 -23.58 -26.11 6.93
C LEU A 18 -22.93 -24.90 6.26
N LEU A 19 -23.64 -24.30 5.30
CA LEU A 19 -23.24 -23.04 4.68
C LEU A 19 -24.18 -21.92 5.10
N VAL A 20 -23.62 -20.77 5.47
CA VAL A 20 -24.39 -19.55 5.78
C VAL A 20 -24.38 -18.69 4.52
N ASP A 21 -25.57 -18.40 3.97
CA ASP A 21 -25.70 -17.50 2.82
C ASP A 21 -25.46 -16.03 3.23
N SER A 22 -25.32 -15.16 2.25
CA SER A 22 -25.19 -13.71 2.35
C SER A 22 -26.29 -13.06 3.21
N ASP A 23 -27.47 -13.69 3.26
CA ASP A 23 -28.63 -13.30 4.07
C ASP A 23 -28.64 -13.93 5.49
N LEU A 24 -27.52 -14.52 5.93
CA LEU A 24 -27.37 -15.23 7.20
C LEU A 24 -28.31 -16.45 7.35
N LYS A 25 -28.81 -17.00 6.24
CA LYS A 25 -29.65 -18.21 6.22
C LYS A 25 -28.78 -19.45 6.11
N PHE A 26 -28.97 -20.39 7.03
CA PHE A 26 -28.32 -21.69 6.99
C PHE A 26 -28.90 -22.54 5.85
N LYS A 27 -28.02 -23.02 4.97
CA LYS A 27 -28.33 -24.02 3.95
C LYS A 27 -27.55 -25.29 4.30
N GLY A 28 -28.26 -26.42 4.40
CA GLY A 28 -27.68 -27.74 4.69
C GLY A 28 -27.40 -28.57 3.43
N LEU A 29 -26.86 -29.78 3.66
CA LEU A 29 -26.44 -30.76 2.64
C LEU A 29 -27.48 -31.07 1.54
N GLU A 30 -28.77 -30.89 1.82
CA GLU A 30 -29.88 -31.17 0.89
C GLU A 30 -29.85 -30.33 -0.41
N LYS A 31 -29.10 -29.22 -0.44
CA LYS A 31 -28.98 -28.35 -1.62
C LYS A 31 -27.71 -28.57 -2.45
N GLY A 32 -27.01 -29.70 -2.29
CA GLY A 32 -25.82 -30.02 -3.08
C GLY A 32 -24.60 -29.16 -2.73
N ILE A 33 -24.46 -28.83 -1.45
CA ILE A 33 -23.41 -27.92 -0.95
C ILE A 33 -22.06 -28.64 -0.93
N VAL A 34 -21.02 -27.95 -1.41
CA VAL A 34 -19.64 -28.42 -1.31
C VAL A 34 -19.16 -28.23 0.14
N LEU A 35 -18.85 -29.32 0.83
CA LEU A 35 -18.25 -29.31 2.15
C LEU A 35 -16.93 -28.51 2.12
N THR A 36 -16.78 -27.54 3.02
CA THR A 36 -15.55 -26.76 3.14
C THR A 36 -14.76 -27.24 4.36
N GLN A 37 -13.56 -27.75 4.11
CA GLN A 37 -12.62 -28.12 5.18
C GLN A 37 -11.92 -26.86 5.68
N ILE A 38 -12.03 -26.58 6.97
CA ILE A 38 -11.38 -25.48 7.66
C ILE A 38 -10.28 -26.05 8.54
N ILE A 39 -9.05 -25.64 8.26
CA ILE A 39 -7.88 -25.95 9.09
C ILE A 39 -7.51 -24.66 9.82
N PHE A 40 -7.64 -24.67 11.14
CA PHE A 40 -7.25 -23.57 12.01
C PHE A 40 -5.93 -23.90 12.70
N CYS A 41 -4.88 -23.13 12.40
CA CYS A 41 -3.55 -23.29 12.99
C CYS A 41 -3.25 -22.08 13.88
N MET A 42 -3.15 -22.32 15.19
CA MET A 42 -2.78 -21.32 16.19
C MET A 42 -1.33 -21.54 16.63
N LYS A 43 -0.49 -20.51 16.51
CA LYS A 43 0.91 -20.57 16.94
C LYS A 43 0.99 -20.29 18.45
N GLU A 44 1.79 -21.08 19.17
CA GLU A 44 2.00 -20.90 20.62
C GLU A 44 2.66 -19.55 20.96
N ARG A 45 3.55 -19.08 20.08
CA ARG A 45 4.24 -17.79 20.22
C ARG A 45 3.90 -16.88 19.06
N ASN A 46 3.70 -15.59 19.33
CA ASN A 46 3.54 -14.59 18.28
C ASN A 46 4.86 -14.39 17.50
N GLN A 47 5.03 -15.15 16.42
CA GLN A 47 6.20 -15.07 15.54
C GLN A 47 5.95 -14.20 14.28
N LYS A 48 4.93 -13.32 14.31
CA LYS A 48 4.61 -12.33 13.26
C LYS A 48 4.11 -12.92 11.92
N LYS A 49 3.77 -12.02 10.97
CA LYS A 49 3.13 -12.31 9.67
C LYS A 49 3.93 -13.30 8.81
N ILE A 50 5.22 -13.02 8.58
CA ILE A 50 6.05 -13.85 7.67
C ILE A 50 6.19 -15.29 8.17
N ASN A 51 6.17 -15.52 9.48
CA ASN A 51 6.18 -16.87 10.03
C ASN A 51 4.85 -17.59 9.78
N SER A 52 3.71 -16.90 9.85
CA SER A 52 2.42 -17.47 9.45
C SER A 52 2.44 -17.88 7.97
N HIS A 53 3.02 -17.05 7.10
CA HIS A 53 3.18 -17.39 5.69
C HIS A 53 4.10 -18.60 5.48
N ARG A 54 5.13 -18.79 6.32
CA ARG A 54 5.99 -19.98 6.27
C ARG A 54 5.19 -21.25 6.60
N TRP A 55 4.37 -21.23 7.64
CA TRP A 55 3.48 -22.35 7.96
C TRP A 55 2.55 -22.66 6.78
N MET A 56 1.94 -21.63 6.18
CA MET A 56 1.08 -21.80 5.01
C MET A 56 1.84 -22.40 3.81
N PHE A 57 2.89 -21.73 3.32
CA PHE A 57 3.54 -22.09 2.05
C PHE A 57 4.50 -23.27 2.14
N ASN A 58 5.18 -23.47 3.27
CA ASN A 58 6.20 -24.52 3.41
C ASN A 58 5.69 -25.76 4.17
N SER A 59 4.61 -25.65 4.95
CA SER A 59 4.06 -26.79 5.70
C SER A 59 2.74 -27.27 5.10
N PHE A 60 1.73 -26.41 4.98
CA PHE A 60 0.40 -26.84 4.51
C PHE A 60 0.29 -26.99 2.99
N CYS A 61 0.78 -26.01 2.20
CA CYS A 61 0.64 -26.04 0.75
C CYS A 61 1.31 -27.25 0.06
N PRO A 62 2.47 -27.77 0.51
CA PRO A 62 3.05 -28.98 -0.08
C PRO A 62 2.18 -30.23 0.13
N LEU A 63 1.47 -30.30 1.26
CA LEU A 63 0.57 -31.42 1.60
C LEU A 63 -0.76 -31.32 0.86
N LEU A 64 -1.38 -30.14 0.86
CA LEU A 64 -2.70 -29.92 0.26
C LEU A 64 -2.66 -29.67 -1.26
N GLN A 65 -1.50 -29.28 -1.80
CA GLN A 65 -1.31 -28.90 -3.20
C GLN A 65 -2.42 -27.98 -3.75
N PRO A 66 -2.68 -26.82 -3.12
CA PRO A 66 -3.81 -25.98 -3.50
C PRO A 66 -3.61 -25.40 -4.91
N ASN A 67 -4.71 -25.25 -5.65
CA ASN A 67 -4.66 -24.58 -6.97
C ASN A 67 -4.40 -23.07 -6.82
N VAL A 68 -5.01 -22.45 -5.81
CA VAL A 68 -4.94 -21.01 -5.53
C VAL A 68 -4.62 -20.79 -4.06
N CYS A 69 -3.68 -19.89 -3.80
CA CYS A 69 -3.32 -19.38 -2.50
C CYS A 69 -3.80 -17.94 -2.39
N VAL A 70 -4.48 -17.65 -1.28
CA VAL A 70 -5.08 -16.35 -1.02
C VAL A 70 -4.56 -15.84 0.32
N LEU A 71 -3.99 -14.64 0.33
CA LEU A 71 -3.50 -14.00 1.56
C LEU A 71 -4.51 -12.94 2.00
N LEU A 72 -5.07 -13.13 3.19
CA LEU A 72 -6.05 -12.24 3.82
C LEU A 72 -5.50 -11.77 5.17
N GLU A 73 -5.48 -10.47 5.39
CA GLU A 73 -5.16 -9.92 6.71
C GLU A 73 -6.41 -9.86 7.60
N VAL A 74 -6.21 -10.16 8.87
CA VAL A 74 -7.27 -10.07 9.88
C VAL A 74 -7.66 -8.60 10.07
N GLY A 75 -8.96 -8.31 10.05
CA GLY A 75 -9.50 -6.95 10.11
C GLY A 75 -9.89 -6.35 8.76
N THR A 76 -9.60 -7.02 7.64
CA THR A 76 -10.17 -6.68 6.34
C THR A 76 -11.68 -6.93 6.37
N LYS A 77 -12.48 -5.87 6.23
CA LYS A 77 -13.94 -5.99 6.10
C LYS A 77 -14.32 -5.86 4.63
N PRO A 78 -14.99 -6.88 4.03
CA PRO A 78 -15.75 -6.66 2.81
C PRO A 78 -17.02 -5.92 3.22
N GLY A 79 -17.21 -4.68 2.82
CA GLY A 79 -18.42 -3.97 3.21
C GLY A 79 -18.48 -2.55 2.66
N PRO A 80 -19.67 -2.04 2.30
CA PRO A 80 -19.88 -0.80 1.55
C PRO A 80 -19.18 0.41 2.18
N ARG A 81 -18.69 1.33 1.33
CA ARG A 81 -17.90 2.53 1.64
C ARG A 81 -18.33 3.12 2.99
N LYS A 82 -17.43 3.16 3.99
CA LYS A 82 -17.70 3.92 5.22
C LYS A 82 -18.18 5.32 4.87
N GLY A 83 -19.23 5.75 5.58
CA GLY A 83 -19.93 7.01 5.36
C GLY A 83 -19.02 8.24 5.46
N TRP A 84 -19.53 9.34 4.92
CA TRP A 84 -18.82 10.60 4.67
C TRP A 84 -18.26 11.27 5.95
N LEU A 85 -18.64 10.80 7.14
CA LEU A 85 -18.16 11.27 8.44
C LEU A 85 -16.64 11.08 8.64
N GLY A 86 -16.03 10.05 8.04
CA GLY A 86 -14.58 9.83 8.13
C GLY A 86 -13.75 10.89 7.39
N LEU A 87 -14.36 11.65 6.48
CA LEU A 87 -13.70 12.71 5.70
C LEU A 87 -13.47 14.01 6.49
N LEU A 88 -14.03 14.11 7.71
CA LEU A 88 -13.78 15.25 8.59
C LEU A 88 -12.33 15.33 9.05
N ASN A 89 -11.65 14.17 9.16
CA ASN A 89 -10.23 14.15 9.43
C ASN A 89 -9.47 14.32 8.10
N PRO A 90 -8.71 15.43 7.90
CA PRO A 90 -8.00 15.68 6.64
C PRO A 90 -6.97 14.58 6.33
N ILE A 91 -6.40 13.96 7.37
CA ILE A 91 -5.45 12.85 7.24
C ILE A 91 -6.16 11.64 6.63
N VAL A 92 -7.36 11.30 7.12
CA VAL A 92 -8.17 10.18 6.60
C VAL A 92 -8.70 10.49 5.19
N ALA A 93 -9.17 11.74 4.96
CA ALA A 93 -9.69 12.16 3.67
C ALA A 93 -8.63 12.10 2.55
N ALA A 94 -7.39 12.52 2.84
CA ALA A 94 -6.30 12.48 1.87
C ALA A 94 -5.80 11.06 1.55
N GLN A 95 -6.24 10.05 2.30
CA GLN A 95 -5.69 8.70 2.21
C GLN A 95 -6.50 7.74 1.33
N ASN A 96 -7.79 8.01 1.07
CA ASN A 96 -8.71 7.25 0.19
C ASN A 96 -8.29 5.78 -0.04
N PHE A 97 -8.09 5.04 1.05
CA PHE A 97 -7.33 3.80 0.99
C PHE A 97 -8.14 2.65 0.39
N GLU A 98 -7.61 2.09 -0.70
CA GLU A 98 -7.99 0.78 -1.20
C GLU A 98 -7.08 -0.28 -0.59
N TYR A 99 -7.65 -1.25 0.14
CA TYR A 99 -6.90 -2.44 0.52
C TYR A 99 -6.82 -3.39 -0.68
N LYS A 100 -5.59 -3.69 -1.12
CA LYS A 100 -5.34 -4.60 -2.24
C LYS A 100 -5.01 -5.98 -1.72
N MET A 101 -5.79 -6.94 -2.15
CA MET A 101 -5.64 -8.34 -1.82
C MET A 101 -4.90 -9.07 -2.95
N SER A 102 -3.96 -9.93 -2.60
CA SER A 102 -3.19 -10.70 -3.57
C SER A 102 -3.63 -12.16 -3.59
N THR A 103 -3.90 -12.67 -4.78
CA THR A 103 -4.23 -14.07 -5.02
C THR A 103 -3.24 -14.65 -6.02
N TYR A 104 -2.73 -15.84 -5.72
CA TYR A 104 -1.65 -16.45 -6.48
C TYR A 104 -1.99 -17.90 -6.81
N ARG A 105 -1.58 -18.37 -7.98
CA ARG A 105 -1.57 -19.82 -8.25
C ARG A 105 -0.38 -20.43 -7.54
N TYR A 106 -0.58 -21.53 -6.81
CA TYR A 106 0.50 -22.15 -6.03
C TYR A 106 1.66 -22.61 -6.92
N ILE A 107 1.37 -23.13 -8.12
CA ILE A 107 2.37 -23.54 -9.12
C ILE A 107 3.27 -22.37 -9.54
N ALA A 108 2.73 -21.15 -9.60
CA ALA A 108 3.50 -19.96 -9.94
C ALA A 108 4.52 -19.63 -8.84
N LEU A 109 4.13 -19.81 -7.57
CA LEU A 109 4.94 -19.53 -6.40
C LEU A 109 6.07 -20.55 -6.17
N LYS A 110 5.90 -21.82 -6.59
CA LYS A 110 6.91 -22.87 -6.39
C LYS A 110 8.29 -22.45 -6.93
N ASN A 111 9.32 -22.74 -6.13
CA ASN A 111 10.71 -22.52 -6.52
C ASN A 111 11.14 -23.51 -7.61
N ASN A 112 12.18 -23.15 -8.36
CA ASN A 112 12.80 -24.05 -9.32
C ASN A 112 13.62 -25.13 -8.60
N GLU A 113 14.06 -26.15 -9.33
CA GLU A 113 14.83 -27.30 -8.82
C GLU A 113 16.14 -26.90 -8.09
N ILE A 114 16.71 -25.74 -8.43
CA ILE A 114 17.93 -25.17 -7.83
C ILE A 114 17.62 -24.45 -6.50
N GLY A 115 16.36 -24.45 -6.02
CA GLY A 115 15.94 -23.76 -4.81
C GLY A 115 15.84 -22.23 -4.96
N ARG A 116 16.05 -21.68 -6.16
CA ARG A 116 15.81 -20.27 -6.49
C ARG A 116 14.40 -20.09 -7.05
N GLY A 117 13.66 -19.11 -6.54
CA GLY A 117 12.34 -18.78 -7.04
C GLY A 117 11.58 -17.79 -6.16
N PRO A 118 10.30 -17.54 -6.48
CA PRO A 118 9.51 -16.50 -5.85
C PRO A 118 9.38 -16.68 -4.33
N LEU A 119 9.12 -17.90 -3.86
CA LEU A 119 9.01 -18.19 -2.41
C LEU A 119 10.37 -18.10 -1.70
N ALA A 120 11.46 -18.50 -2.33
CA ALA A 120 12.79 -18.39 -1.73
C ALA A 120 13.18 -16.92 -1.50
N LEU A 121 12.89 -16.04 -2.46
CA LEU A 121 13.14 -14.59 -2.35
C LEU A 121 12.19 -13.93 -1.37
N TYR A 122 10.93 -14.36 -1.31
CA TYR A 122 9.96 -13.90 -0.32
C TYR A 122 10.44 -14.13 1.12
N PHE A 123 11.02 -15.30 1.40
CA PHE A 123 11.53 -15.62 2.74
C PHE A 123 12.98 -15.21 2.99
N LYS A 124 13.69 -14.68 1.97
CA LYS A 124 15.12 -14.33 2.05
C LYS A 124 15.44 -13.32 3.15
N GLY A 125 14.55 -12.36 3.39
CA GLY A 125 14.75 -11.34 4.43
C GLY A 125 14.79 -11.89 5.86
N LYS A 126 14.22 -13.08 6.13
CA LYS A 126 14.27 -13.72 7.45
C LYS A 126 15.56 -14.51 7.68
N THR A 127 16.11 -15.16 6.65
CA THR A 127 17.36 -15.93 6.74
C THR A 127 18.56 -15.04 7.04
N LEU A 128 18.46 -13.76 6.69
CA LEU A 128 19.49 -12.74 6.90
C LEU A 128 19.29 -11.94 8.19
N ALA A 129 18.17 -12.11 8.91
CA ALA A 129 17.83 -11.38 10.15
C ALA A 129 18.70 -11.75 11.38
N GLY A 130 19.87 -12.34 11.17
CA GLY A 130 20.83 -12.72 12.21
C GLY A 130 22.30 -12.63 11.79
N ARG A 131 22.59 -12.10 10.60
CA ARG A 131 23.95 -11.74 10.14
C ARG A 131 23.90 -10.28 9.70
N ASP A 132 24.98 -9.52 9.84
CA ASP A 132 25.08 -8.10 9.46
C ASP A 132 24.52 -7.86 8.05
N ALA A 133 23.23 -7.54 7.97
CA ALA A 133 22.51 -7.38 6.73
C ALA A 133 22.69 -5.94 6.29
N ASP A 134 23.32 -5.77 5.13
CA ASP A 134 23.46 -4.49 4.43
C ASP A 134 22.12 -3.72 4.40
N VAL A 135 22.17 -2.39 4.48
CA VAL A 135 21.01 -1.49 4.58
C VAL A 135 19.99 -1.78 3.47
N PHE A 136 20.48 -2.11 2.27
CA PHE A 136 19.65 -2.51 1.14
C PHE A 136 18.87 -3.80 1.41
N THR A 137 19.52 -4.80 2.00
CA THR A 137 18.94 -6.12 2.30
C THR A 137 17.88 -6.03 3.40
N SER A 138 18.15 -5.23 4.43
CA SER A 138 17.21 -5.00 5.54
C SER A 138 15.94 -4.27 5.06
N ASN A 139 16.07 -3.29 4.18
CA ASN A 139 14.93 -2.60 3.61
C ASN A 139 14.21 -3.42 2.51
N MET A 140 14.90 -4.37 1.87
CA MET A 140 14.28 -5.33 0.95
C MET A 140 13.19 -6.16 1.65
N TYR A 141 13.32 -6.42 2.95
CA TYR A 141 12.27 -7.08 3.75
C TYR A 141 10.97 -6.27 3.80
N LEU A 142 11.04 -4.94 3.82
CA LEU A 142 9.85 -4.08 3.78
C LEU A 142 9.10 -4.15 2.44
N ALA A 143 9.77 -4.64 1.40
CA ALA A 143 9.30 -4.74 0.02
C ALA A 143 8.87 -6.18 -0.37
N GLU A 144 8.78 -7.10 0.59
CA GLU A 144 8.55 -8.55 0.38
C GLU A 144 7.44 -8.86 -0.64
N ASP A 145 6.25 -8.26 -0.49
CA ASP A 145 5.08 -8.52 -1.34
C ASP A 145 5.30 -7.98 -2.77
N ARG A 146 6.05 -6.88 -2.93
CA ARG A 146 6.34 -6.27 -4.24
C ARG A 146 7.39 -7.05 -5.02
N ILE A 147 8.41 -7.51 -4.31
CA ILE A 147 9.47 -8.37 -4.88
C ILE A 147 8.88 -9.71 -5.30
N LEU A 148 7.96 -10.26 -4.52
CA LEU A 148 7.23 -11.47 -4.90
C LEU A 148 6.50 -11.30 -6.23
N CYS A 149 5.80 -10.17 -6.42
CA CYS A 149 5.12 -9.86 -7.68
C CYS A 149 6.10 -9.73 -8.86
N TRP A 150 7.26 -9.10 -8.65
CA TRP A 150 8.31 -9.02 -9.67
C TRP A 150 8.83 -10.40 -10.06
N GLU A 151 9.22 -11.22 -9.09
CA GLU A 151 9.77 -12.56 -9.31
C GLU A 151 8.77 -13.53 -9.95
N LEU A 152 7.47 -13.32 -9.73
CA LEU A 152 6.43 -14.07 -10.42
C LEU A 152 6.40 -13.75 -11.93
N VAL A 153 6.49 -12.47 -12.30
CA VAL A 153 6.46 -12.04 -13.70
C VAL A 153 7.78 -12.38 -14.41
N ALA A 154 8.91 -12.26 -13.70
CA ALA A 154 10.26 -12.53 -14.21
C ALA A 154 10.67 -14.02 -14.13
N LYS A 155 9.74 -14.92 -13.77
CA LYS A 155 10.02 -16.36 -13.66
C LYS A 155 10.45 -16.93 -15.02
N ARG A 156 11.64 -17.54 -15.07
CA ARG A 156 12.22 -18.11 -16.30
C ARG A 156 11.36 -19.22 -16.87
N GLY A 157 11.24 -19.31 -18.19
CA GLY A 157 10.50 -20.38 -18.88
C GLY A 157 8.99 -20.35 -18.63
N HIS A 158 8.44 -19.25 -18.12
CA HIS A 158 7.02 -19.11 -17.85
C HIS A 158 6.50 -17.74 -18.29
N ASN A 159 5.18 -17.64 -18.46
CA ASN A 159 4.47 -16.46 -18.95
C ASN A 159 3.38 -15.99 -17.97
N TRP A 160 3.69 -15.97 -16.68
CA TRP A 160 2.74 -15.55 -15.64
C TRP A 160 2.35 -14.08 -15.80
N VAL A 161 1.04 -13.79 -15.72
CA VAL A 161 0.49 -12.45 -15.84
C VAL A 161 -0.23 -12.10 -14.54
N LEU A 162 0.07 -10.91 -14.00
CA LEU A 162 -0.67 -10.32 -12.90
C LEU A 162 -1.82 -9.47 -13.48
N LYS A 163 -3.04 -9.69 -12.99
CA LYS A 163 -4.23 -8.96 -13.41
C LYS A 163 -4.83 -8.21 -12.22
N TYR A 164 -5.01 -6.91 -12.37
CA TYR A 164 -5.76 -6.10 -11.41
C TYR A 164 -7.26 -6.26 -11.64
N VAL A 165 -8.03 -6.53 -10.58
CA VAL A 165 -9.49 -6.68 -10.61
C VAL A 165 -10.09 -5.57 -9.76
N LYS A 166 -10.58 -4.51 -10.40
CA LYS A 166 -11.12 -3.31 -9.71
C LYS A 166 -12.33 -3.63 -8.80
N SER A 167 -13.13 -4.65 -9.13
CA SER A 167 -14.30 -5.03 -8.33
C SER A 167 -13.94 -5.72 -7.01
N ALA A 168 -12.70 -6.17 -6.83
CA ALA A 168 -12.24 -6.79 -5.60
C ALA A 168 -11.63 -5.72 -4.69
N TRP A 169 -12.41 -5.23 -3.75
CA TRP A 169 -11.97 -4.21 -2.80
C TRP A 169 -12.21 -4.67 -1.36
N GLY A 170 -11.30 -4.25 -0.47
CA GLY A 170 -11.43 -4.45 0.96
C GLY A 170 -11.26 -3.13 1.69
N GLU A 171 -11.94 -2.97 2.82
CA GLU A 171 -11.72 -1.85 3.72
C GLU A 171 -10.81 -2.27 4.87
N THR A 172 -9.89 -1.38 5.24
CA THR A 172 -9.02 -1.53 6.41
C THR A 172 -9.07 -0.29 7.29
N ASN A 173 -8.54 -0.40 8.51
CA ASN A 173 -8.43 0.74 9.40
C ASN A 173 -7.35 1.70 8.91
N VAL A 174 -7.73 2.97 8.82
CA VAL A 174 -6.86 4.08 8.43
C VAL A 174 -6.22 4.65 9.70
N PRO A 175 -4.92 4.98 9.71
CA PRO A 175 -4.32 5.66 10.86
C PRO A 175 -5.00 7.02 11.06
N ASN A 176 -5.52 7.24 12.26
CA ASN A 176 -6.20 8.48 12.62
C ASN A 176 -5.23 9.51 13.24
N GLU A 177 -4.08 9.04 13.73
CA GLU A 177 -3.07 9.88 14.39
C GLU A 177 -1.83 10.13 13.51
N VAL A 178 -1.22 11.31 13.67
CA VAL A 178 -0.02 11.70 12.92
C VAL A 178 1.18 10.76 13.15
N PRO A 179 1.50 10.32 14.39
CA PRO A 179 2.65 9.43 14.61
C PRO A 179 2.50 8.06 13.92
N GLU A 180 1.31 7.47 13.98
CA GLU A 180 1.00 6.21 13.31
C GLU A 180 1.09 6.36 11.79
N PHE A 181 0.54 7.46 11.27
CA PHE A 181 0.57 7.79 9.86
C PHE A 181 2.01 7.92 9.32
N ILE A 182 2.89 8.63 10.03
CA ILE A 182 4.30 8.80 9.64
C ILE A 182 5.03 7.44 9.61
N ILE A 183 4.84 6.61 10.63
CA ILE A 183 5.51 5.31 10.73
C ILE A 183 5.02 4.36 9.62
N GLN A 184 3.70 4.33 9.36
CA GLN A 184 3.13 3.54 8.27
C GLN A 184 3.67 4.00 6.91
N ARG A 185 3.72 5.32 6.68
CA ARG A 185 4.22 5.89 5.42
C ARG A 185 5.72 5.69 5.22
N ARG A 186 6.53 5.75 6.27
CA ARG A 186 7.96 5.37 6.21
C ARG A 186 8.11 3.96 5.64
N ARG A 187 7.36 2.98 6.20
CA ARG A 187 7.43 1.58 5.75
C ARG A 187 7.15 1.47 4.25
N TRP A 188 6.12 2.14 3.78
CA TRP A 188 5.70 2.05 2.38
C TRP A 188 6.60 2.82 1.42
N LEU A 189 7.09 4.01 1.81
CA LEU A 189 8.01 4.79 0.98
C LEU A 189 9.33 4.04 0.80
N ASN A 190 9.93 3.55 1.90
CA ASN A 190 11.16 2.78 1.84
C ASN A 190 10.93 1.48 1.04
N GLY A 191 9.88 0.71 1.36
CA GLY A 191 9.55 -0.51 0.62
C GLY A 191 9.30 -0.26 -0.87
N SER A 192 8.67 0.86 -1.25
CA SER A 192 8.47 1.23 -2.66
C SER A 192 9.77 1.58 -3.36
N PHE A 193 10.62 2.37 -2.72
CA PHE A 193 11.87 2.86 -3.26
C PHE A 193 12.84 1.70 -3.54
N PHE A 194 13.06 0.82 -2.56
CA PHE A 194 13.93 -0.33 -2.73
C PHE A 194 13.37 -1.37 -3.71
N ALA A 195 12.05 -1.58 -3.73
CA ALA A 195 11.41 -2.43 -4.74
C ALA A 195 11.63 -1.89 -6.17
N ALA A 196 11.52 -0.57 -6.36
CA ALA A 196 11.73 0.06 -7.65
C ALA A 196 13.18 -0.13 -8.13
N ILE A 197 14.17 0.16 -7.27
CA ILE A 197 15.59 -0.08 -7.59
C ILE A 197 15.85 -1.55 -7.92
N TYR A 198 15.30 -2.47 -7.12
CA TYR A 198 15.44 -3.91 -7.35
C TYR A 198 14.89 -4.34 -8.71
N SER A 199 13.68 -3.88 -9.07
CA SER A 199 13.05 -4.20 -10.36
C SER A 199 13.86 -3.66 -11.54
N LEU A 200 14.43 -2.47 -11.42
CA LEU A 200 15.27 -1.87 -12.46
C LEU A 200 16.60 -2.61 -12.62
N ALA A 201 17.26 -2.96 -11.51
CA ALA A 201 18.51 -3.72 -11.54
C ALA A 201 18.34 -5.12 -12.16
N HIS A 202 17.17 -5.74 -11.99
CA HIS A 202 16.86 -7.08 -12.48
C HIS A 202 16.04 -7.10 -13.77
N ILE A 203 15.85 -5.97 -14.45
CA ILE A 203 15.07 -5.91 -15.69
C ILE A 203 15.61 -6.83 -16.80
N GLY A 204 16.92 -7.12 -16.79
CA GLY A 204 17.53 -8.09 -17.71
C GLY A 204 17.05 -9.53 -17.52
N GLN A 205 16.44 -9.89 -16.38
CA GLN A 205 15.81 -11.19 -16.20
C GLN A 205 14.60 -11.38 -17.12
N MET A 206 13.96 -10.28 -17.53
CA MET A 206 12.78 -10.30 -18.38
C MET A 206 13.05 -10.93 -19.75
N SER A 207 14.29 -10.83 -20.27
CA SER A 207 14.68 -11.48 -21.53
C SER A 207 14.68 -13.02 -21.47
N ARG A 208 14.65 -13.61 -20.28
CA ARG A 208 14.67 -15.07 -20.05
C ARG A 208 13.28 -15.68 -19.86
N THR A 209 12.24 -14.88 -20.08
CA THR A 209 10.83 -15.28 -19.94
C THR A 209 10.22 -15.65 -21.30
N GLU A 210 9.14 -16.42 -21.30
CA GLU A 210 8.43 -16.84 -22.52
C GLU A 210 7.30 -15.88 -22.91
N HIS A 211 7.40 -14.61 -22.52
CA HIS A 211 6.40 -13.60 -22.86
C HIS A 211 6.44 -13.26 -24.35
N SER A 212 5.27 -12.96 -24.94
CA SER A 212 5.19 -12.47 -26.32
C SER A 212 6.02 -11.19 -26.49
N ARG A 213 6.64 -11.00 -27.67
CA ARG A 213 7.48 -9.82 -27.99
C ARG A 213 6.79 -8.49 -27.68
N LYS A 214 5.47 -8.38 -27.90
CA LYS A 214 4.68 -7.19 -27.58
C LYS A 214 4.60 -6.93 -26.06
N LYS A 215 4.40 -7.99 -25.27
CA LYS A 215 4.34 -7.89 -23.80
C LYS A 215 5.72 -7.61 -23.21
N ALA A 216 6.76 -8.22 -23.75
CA ALA A 216 8.13 -7.94 -23.36
C ALA A 216 8.48 -6.46 -23.60
N LEU A 217 8.14 -5.91 -24.78
CA LEU A 217 8.34 -4.48 -25.07
C LEU A 217 7.53 -3.57 -24.14
N ALA A 218 6.28 -3.91 -23.86
CA ALA A 218 5.45 -3.16 -22.92
C ALA A 218 6.05 -3.15 -21.50
N LEU A 219 6.63 -4.26 -21.05
CA LEU A 219 7.29 -4.35 -19.74
C LEU A 219 8.62 -3.59 -19.69
N TYR A 220 9.36 -3.51 -20.80
CA TYR A 220 10.51 -2.60 -20.88
C TYR A 220 10.09 -1.13 -20.84
N PHE A 221 8.99 -0.77 -21.52
CA PHE A 221 8.42 0.58 -21.46
C PHE A 221 7.95 0.92 -20.05
N GLU A 222 7.31 -0.01 -19.34
CA GLU A 222 6.94 0.14 -17.93
C GLU A 222 8.16 0.30 -17.03
N GLY A 223 9.25 -0.43 -17.32
CA GLY A 223 10.55 -0.25 -16.67
C GLY A 223 11.12 1.16 -16.87
N LEU A 224 11.08 1.70 -18.10
CA LEU A 224 11.49 3.08 -18.38
C LEU A 224 10.62 4.10 -17.64
N TYR A 225 9.30 3.90 -17.64
CA TYR A 225 8.36 4.72 -16.89
C TYR A 225 8.68 4.71 -15.39
N ASN A 226 8.95 3.53 -14.82
CA ASN A 226 9.35 3.40 -13.41
C ASN A 226 10.69 4.09 -13.13
N PHE A 227 11.66 4.03 -14.05
CA PHE A 227 12.92 4.75 -13.93
C PHE A 227 12.72 6.28 -13.92
N LEU A 228 11.92 6.81 -14.84
CA LEU A 228 11.57 8.23 -14.87
C LEU A 228 10.86 8.66 -13.58
N ASN A 229 9.89 7.86 -13.12
CA ASN A 229 9.21 8.11 -11.85
C ASN A 229 10.18 8.13 -10.66
N LEU A 230 11.15 7.21 -10.63
CA LEU A 230 12.17 7.17 -9.57
C LEU A 230 13.02 8.44 -9.59
N LEU A 231 13.41 8.91 -10.78
CA LEU A 231 14.18 10.15 -10.94
C LEU A 231 13.37 11.37 -10.46
N PHE A 232 12.12 11.50 -10.90
CA PHE A 232 11.24 12.58 -10.44
C PHE A 232 10.95 12.51 -8.94
N SER A 233 10.79 11.31 -8.37
CA SER A 233 10.58 11.13 -6.94
C SER A 233 11.83 11.46 -6.13
N TRP A 234 13.02 11.15 -6.65
CA TRP A 234 14.30 11.46 -6.00
C TRP A 234 14.52 12.97 -5.89
N PHE A 235 14.23 13.70 -6.97
CA PHE A 235 14.28 15.17 -6.97
C PHE A 235 12.98 15.81 -6.47
N GLY A 236 12.00 15.03 -5.98
CA GLY A 236 10.67 15.53 -5.63
C GLY A 236 10.70 16.64 -4.57
N LEU A 237 11.57 16.51 -3.57
CA LEU A 237 11.75 17.54 -2.53
C LEU A 237 12.31 18.83 -3.12
N ALA A 238 13.37 18.74 -3.94
CA ALA A 238 13.98 19.89 -4.60
C ALA A 238 13.00 20.57 -5.57
N ASN A 239 12.26 19.78 -6.36
CA ASN A 239 11.25 20.28 -7.29
C ASN A 239 10.15 21.05 -6.55
N TYR A 240 9.66 20.53 -5.43
CA TYR A 240 8.59 21.18 -4.68
C TYR A 240 9.05 22.48 -4.01
N VAL A 241 10.25 22.46 -3.42
CA VAL A 241 10.93 23.65 -2.87
C VAL A 241 11.12 24.71 -3.96
N TYR A 242 11.60 24.31 -5.13
CA TYR A 242 11.81 25.20 -6.26
C TYR A 242 10.50 25.82 -6.76
N ILE A 243 9.43 25.02 -6.91
CA ILE A 243 8.11 25.54 -7.29
C ILE A 243 7.60 26.55 -6.25
N PHE A 244 7.78 26.26 -4.97
CA PHE A 244 7.42 27.18 -3.89
C PHE A 244 8.17 28.51 -4.04
N PHE A 245 9.51 28.48 -4.15
CA PHE A 245 10.32 29.69 -4.29
C PHE A 245 10.02 30.49 -5.55
N VAL A 246 9.85 29.84 -6.70
CA VAL A 246 9.57 30.52 -7.98
C VAL A 246 8.18 31.15 -7.98
N LEU A 247 7.18 30.51 -7.36
CA LEU A 247 5.84 31.09 -7.30
C LEU A 247 5.79 32.34 -6.42
N LEU A 248 6.46 32.31 -5.26
CA LEU A 248 6.52 33.45 -4.36
C LEU A 248 7.39 34.60 -4.87
N SER A 249 8.56 34.31 -5.45
CA SER A 249 9.45 35.37 -5.95
C SER A 249 9.07 35.83 -7.36
N SER A 250 9.16 34.93 -8.34
CA SER A 250 9.09 35.33 -9.75
C SER A 250 7.67 35.59 -10.25
N SER A 251 6.66 34.92 -9.68
CA SER A 251 5.27 35.04 -10.17
C SER A 251 4.45 36.09 -9.41
N LEU A 252 4.65 36.23 -8.10
CA LEU A 252 3.92 37.19 -7.26
C LEU A 252 4.55 38.59 -7.23
N GLU A 253 5.87 38.69 -7.44
CA GLU A 253 6.61 39.96 -7.42
C GLU A 253 6.87 40.52 -8.83
N ASP A 254 6.25 39.92 -9.86
CA ASP A 254 6.34 40.42 -11.23
C ASP A 254 5.83 41.88 -11.28
N PRO A 255 6.63 42.83 -11.83
CA PRO A 255 6.25 44.23 -11.97
C PRO A 255 4.89 44.45 -12.67
N SER A 256 4.48 43.51 -13.54
CA SER A 256 3.20 43.54 -14.24
C SER A 256 1.99 43.36 -13.33
N LEU A 257 2.14 42.72 -12.16
CA LEU A 257 1.03 42.40 -11.27
C LEU A 257 0.61 43.57 -10.35
N LYS A 258 1.37 44.68 -10.33
CA LYS A 258 1.15 45.88 -9.48
C LYS A 258 0.78 45.52 -8.03
N MET A 259 1.53 44.60 -7.44
CA MET A 259 1.32 44.17 -6.05
C MET A 259 1.99 45.16 -5.07
N PRO A 260 1.36 45.44 -3.90
CA PRO A 260 1.99 46.26 -2.87
C PRO A 260 3.35 45.70 -2.42
N LYS A 261 4.34 46.57 -2.19
CA LYS A 261 5.68 46.18 -1.68
C LYS A 261 5.65 45.35 -0.37
N ALA A 262 4.56 45.41 0.38
CA ALA A 262 4.33 44.58 1.57
C ALA A 262 4.33 43.07 1.25
N ILE A 263 3.95 42.68 0.04
CA ILE A 263 3.89 41.27 -0.38
C ILE A 263 5.29 40.68 -0.55
N THR A 264 6.26 41.46 -1.03
CA THR A 264 7.67 41.04 -1.12
C THR A 264 8.27 40.72 0.25
N MET A 265 7.94 41.52 1.28
CA MET A 265 8.39 41.26 2.65
C MET A 265 7.78 39.97 3.20
N ILE A 266 6.47 39.76 2.96
CA ILE A 266 5.77 38.54 3.38
C ILE A 266 6.36 37.32 2.67
N ASN A 267 6.60 37.40 1.36
CA ASN A 267 7.16 36.29 0.58
C ASN A 267 8.56 35.89 1.07
N THR A 268 9.39 36.89 1.35
CA THR A 268 10.72 36.68 1.93
C THR A 268 10.63 36.00 3.30
N LEU A 269 9.69 36.42 4.16
CA LEU A 269 9.44 35.77 5.44
C LEU A 269 8.98 34.31 5.26
N LEU A 270 8.09 34.05 4.31
CA LEU A 270 7.59 32.70 4.01
C LEU A 270 8.70 31.80 3.45
N HIS A 271 9.66 32.33 2.70
CA HIS A 271 10.85 31.59 2.25
C HIS A 271 11.70 31.11 3.44
N TYR A 272 11.98 32.01 4.38
CA TYR A 272 12.71 31.65 5.59
C TYR A 272 11.93 30.68 6.47
N LEU A 273 10.61 30.86 6.58
CA LEU A 273 9.73 29.95 7.33
C LEU A 273 9.73 28.54 6.72
N TYR A 274 9.58 28.43 5.40
CA TYR A 274 9.64 27.14 4.71
C TYR A 274 10.99 26.45 4.94
N THR A 275 12.08 27.17 4.68
CA THR A 275 13.46 26.64 4.81
C THR A 275 13.75 26.22 6.24
N GLY A 276 13.40 27.06 7.22
CA GLY A 276 13.56 26.75 8.64
C GLY A 276 12.73 25.54 9.08
N THR A 277 11.50 25.41 8.58
CA THR A 277 10.64 24.24 8.87
C THR A 277 11.21 22.97 8.24
N LEU A 278 11.76 23.06 7.03
CA LEU A 278 12.41 21.93 6.35
C LEU A 278 13.66 21.45 7.11
N ILE A 279 14.54 22.37 7.52
CA ILE A 279 15.72 22.06 8.33
C ILE A 279 15.28 21.46 9.67
N GLY A 280 14.24 22.04 10.30
CA GLY A 280 13.64 21.49 11.51
C GLY A 280 13.14 20.05 11.34
N CYS A 281 12.47 19.74 10.22
CA CYS A 281 12.04 18.38 9.91
C CYS A 281 13.22 17.41 9.77
N PHE A 282 14.32 17.84 9.15
CA PHE A 282 15.54 17.04 9.03
C PHE A 282 16.14 16.73 10.40
N LEU A 283 16.29 17.74 11.26
CA LEU A 283 16.80 17.57 12.63
C LEU A 283 15.90 16.67 13.49
N LEU A 284 14.58 16.83 13.38
CA LEU A 284 13.62 15.99 14.10
C LEU A 284 13.64 14.53 13.66
N SER A 285 13.88 14.30 12.36
CA SER A 285 13.88 12.97 11.76
C SER A 285 15.09 12.13 12.17
N MET A 286 16.24 12.75 12.48
CA MET A 286 17.45 12.03 12.90
C MET A 286 17.41 11.58 14.36
N GLY A 287 16.78 12.35 15.26
CA GLY A 287 16.90 12.14 16.70
C GLY A 287 15.67 11.56 17.40
N ASN A 288 14.45 11.78 16.87
CA ASN A 288 13.23 11.52 17.63
C ASN A 288 12.25 10.57 16.92
N ARG A 289 11.72 9.60 17.68
CA ARG A 289 10.55 8.83 17.23
C ARG A 289 9.31 9.75 17.19
N PRO A 290 8.45 9.63 16.17
CA PRO A 290 7.24 10.44 16.03
C PRO A 290 6.31 10.38 17.25
N GLN A 291 6.29 9.24 17.94
CA GLN A 291 5.52 9.02 19.17
C GLN A 291 5.97 9.91 20.33
N GLY A 292 7.28 10.18 20.45
CA GLY A 292 7.83 11.03 21.52
C GLY A 292 7.71 12.54 21.25
N ALA A 293 7.52 12.93 19.99
CA ALA A 293 7.51 14.34 19.56
C ALA A 293 6.27 14.69 18.73
N LYS A 294 5.10 14.14 19.07
CA LYS A 294 3.85 14.28 18.30
C LYS A 294 3.54 15.74 17.90
N TRP A 295 3.67 16.67 18.84
CA TRP A 295 3.35 18.08 18.63
C TRP A 295 4.29 18.78 17.65
N LYS A 296 5.56 18.36 17.58
CA LYS A 296 6.53 18.94 16.65
C LYS A 296 6.25 18.54 15.20
N TYR A 297 5.83 17.28 14.99
CA TYR A 297 5.41 16.82 13.66
C TYR A 297 4.06 17.42 13.25
N ILE A 298 3.11 17.54 14.19
CA ILE A 298 1.82 18.20 13.95
C ILE A 298 2.05 19.68 13.57
N SER A 299 2.88 20.41 14.31
CA SER A 299 3.14 21.83 14.01
C SER A 299 3.79 22.01 12.63
N ALA A 300 4.76 21.17 12.26
CA ALA A 300 5.36 21.20 10.93
C ALA A 300 4.32 20.94 9.82
N MET A 301 3.42 19.97 10.01
CA MET A 301 2.35 19.69 9.05
C MET A 301 1.37 20.86 8.92
N ILE A 302 1.02 21.53 10.02
CA ILE A 302 0.14 22.71 10.00
C ILE A 302 0.82 23.88 9.26
N ILE A 303 2.11 24.14 9.54
CA ILE A 303 2.87 25.18 8.84
C ILE A 303 2.87 24.92 7.33
N PHE A 304 3.19 23.70 6.91
CA PHE A 304 3.13 23.32 5.49
C PHE A 304 1.73 23.43 4.89
N GLY A 305 0.68 23.09 5.65
CA GLY A 305 -0.71 23.28 5.22
C GLY A 305 -1.08 24.74 5.00
N CYS A 306 -0.66 25.64 5.90
CA CYS A 306 -0.86 27.08 5.74
C CYS A 306 -0.09 27.64 4.54
N LEU A 307 1.14 27.16 4.31
CA LEU A 307 1.94 27.51 3.13
C LEU A 307 1.26 27.01 1.84
N ALA A 308 0.68 25.81 1.85
CA ALA A 308 -0.09 25.27 0.74
C ALA A 308 -1.31 26.11 0.42
N LEU A 309 -2.04 26.54 1.45
CA LEU A 309 -3.20 27.41 1.29
C LEU A 309 -2.79 28.76 0.68
N TYR A 310 -1.68 29.35 1.15
CA TYR A 310 -1.12 30.56 0.57
C TYR A 310 -0.78 30.38 -0.91
N MET A 311 -0.13 29.26 -1.27
CA MET A 311 0.19 28.92 -2.66
C MET A 311 -1.05 28.80 -3.55
N LEU A 312 -2.11 28.16 -3.05
CA LEU A 312 -3.38 28.02 -3.78
C LEU A 312 -4.03 29.38 -4.01
N VAL A 313 -4.10 30.22 -2.98
CA VAL A 313 -4.66 31.58 -3.09
C VAL A 313 -3.83 32.42 -4.07
N ALA A 314 -2.50 32.37 -3.96
CA ALA A 314 -1.59 33.06 -4.88
C ALA A 314 -1.79 32.62 -6.34
N CYS A 315 -1.92 31.32 -6.59
CA CYS A 315 -2.18 30.78 -7.92
C CYS A 315 -3.50 31.31 -8.51
N VAL A 316 -4.58 31.34 -7.71
CA VAL A 316 -5.88 31.90 -8.13
C VAL A 316 -5.78 33.40 -8.40
N LEU A 317 -5.06 34.16 -7.56
CA LEU A 317 -4.87 35.60 -7.76
C LEU A 317 -4.09 35.91 -9.04
N ILE A 318 -3.03 35.15 -9.33
CA ILE A 318 -2.27 35.27 -10.59
C ILE A 318 -3.19 34.99 -11.77
N LEU A 319 -4.01 33.94 -11.70
CA LEU A 319 -4.96 33.60 -12.76
C LEU A 319 -5.97 34.73 -13.00
N VAL A 320 -6.60 35.27 -11.96
CA VAL A 320 -7.59 36.35 -12.09
C VAL A 320 -6.96 37.62 -12.66
N LYS A 321 -5.74 37.95 -12.22
CA LYS A 321 -5.01 39.12 -12.73
C LYS A 321 -4.51 38.91 -14.16
N ALA A 322 -4.09 37.70 -14.54
CA ALA A 322 -3.73 37.38 -15.92
C ALA A 322 -4.93 37.54 -16.87
N VAL A 323 -6.13 37.14 -16.43
CA VAL A 323 -7.38 37.29 -17.19
C VAL A 323 -7.81 38.76 -17.29
N LYS A 324 -7.76 39.53 -16.19
CA LYS A 324 -8.21 40.93 -16.15
C LYS A 324 -7.20 41.93 -16.70
N GLY A 325 -5.92 41.61 -16.64
CA GLY A 325 -4.81 42.53 -16.95
C GLY A 325 -4.47 42.66 -18.43
N GLY A 326 -5.19 41.98 -19.33
CA GLY A 326 -4.85 41.97 -20.76
C GLY A 326 -3.41 41.52 -20.99
N ALA A 327 -2.98 40.47 -20.27
CA ALA A 327 -1.60 40.01 -20.32
C ALA A 327 -1.22 39.54 -21.73
N ASN A 328 0.07 39.70 -22.08
CA ASN A 328 0.68 39.15 -23.30
C ASN A 328 0.11 37.77 -23.63
N ALA A 329 -0.38 37.58 -24.85
CA ALA A 329 -1.05 36.36 -25.29
C ALA A 329 -0.25 35.07 -24.98
N THR A 330 1.08 35.17 -24.97
CA THR A 330 2.01 34.10 -24.58
C THR A 330 1.95 33.73 -23.11
N LEU A 331 1.90 34.70 -22.19
CA LEU A 331 1.80 34.46 -20.75
C LEU A 331 0.42 33.86 -20.40
N TYR A 332 -0.63 34.40 -21.02
CA TYR A 332 -1.98 33.85 -20.86
C TYR A 332 -2.05 32.40 -21.38
N ALA A 333 -1.51 32.13 -22.57
CA ALA A 333 -1.47 30.78 -23.12
C ALA A 333 -0.68 29.81 -22.22
N GLN A 334 0.45 30.21 -21.66
CA GLN A 334 1.23 29.36 -20.73
C GLN A 334 0.46 29.02 -19.46
N ILE A 335 -0.20 30.00 -18.84
CA ILE A 335 -1.01 29.78 -17.62
C ILE A 335 -2.21 28.87 -17.92
N VAL A 336 -2.91 29.09 -19.04
CA VAL A 336 -4.04 28.24 -19.42
C VAL A 336 -3.59 26.82 -19.75
N ILE A 337 -2.50 26.65 -20.52
CA ILE A 337 -1.96 25.33 -20.86
C ILE A 337 -1.51 24.58 -19.60
N SER A 338 -0.80 25.23 -18.67
CA SER A 338 -0.37 24.61 -17.41
C SER A 338 -1.54 24.23 -16.51
N LEU A 339 -2.60 25.05 -16.45
CA LEU A 339 -3.81 24.75 -15.68
C LEU A 339 -4.58 23.56 -16.28
N ILE A 340 -4.74 23.54 -17.61
CA ILE A 340 -5.35 22.41 -18.33
C ILE A 340 -4.49 21.15 -18.18
N ALA A 341 -3.16 21.25 -18.27
CA ALA A 341 -2.28 20.11 -18.07
C ALA A 341 -2.39 19.56 -16.64
N THR A 342 -2.46 20.42 -15.63
CA THR A 342 -2.50 20.01 -14.22
C THR A 342 -3.88 19.50 -13.81
N LEU A 343 -4.93 20.32 -13.91
CA LEU A 343 -6.29 19.94 -13.52
C LEU A 343 -6.92 18.97 -14.52
N GLY A 344 -6.66 19.16 -15.81
CA GLY A 344 -7.18 18.28 -16.86
C GLY A 344 -6.57 16.88 -16.79
N SER A 345 -5.29 16.74 -16.41
CA SER A 345 -4.71 15.40 -16.18
C SER A 345 -5.36 14.69 -14.98
N TRP A 346 -5.65 15.41 -13.91
CA TRP A 346 -6.35 14.84 -12.74
C TRP A 346 -7.78 14.42 -13.09
N ILE A 347 -8.54 15.29 -13.75
CA ILE A 347 -9.91 14.98 -14.20
C ILE A 347 -9.90 13.79 -15.17
N THR A 348 -9.01 13.80 -16.16
CA THR A 348 -8.91 12.70 -17.15
C THR A 348 -8.55 11.39 -16.47
N SER A 349 -7.61 11.41 -15.52
CA SER A 349 -7.24 10.23 -14.73
C SER A 349 -8.41 9.68 -13.93
N SER A 350 -9.18 10.54 -13.25
CA SER A 350 -10.34 10.13 -12.46
C SER A 350 -11.48 9.57 -13.32
N VAL A 351 -11.67 10.09 -14.53
CA VAL A 351 -12.65 9.59 -15.51
C VAL A 351 -12.21 8.22 -16.04
N LEU A 352 -10.94 8.06 -16.42
CA LEU A 352 -10.37 6.76 -16.83
C LEU A 352 -10.45 5.73 -15.69
N ALA A 353 -10.28 6.18 -14.45
CA ALA A 353 -10.44 5.35 -13.27
C ALA A 353 -11.90 5.05 -12.92
N LEU A 354 -12.90 5.64 -13.60
CA LEU A 354 -14.35 5.45 -13.34
C LEU A 354 -14.75 5.68 -11.87
N ASP A 355 -14.16 6.68 -11.21
CA ASP A 355 -14.57 7.12 -9.86
C ASP A 355 -14.31 8.61 -9.69
N PRO A 356 -15.11 9.53 -10.26
CA PRO A 356 -14.82 10.96 -10.21
C PRO A 356 -15.06 11.61 -8.83
N TRP A 357 -15.74 10.93 -7.91
CA TRP A 357 -16.19 11.50 -6.63
C TRP A 357 -15.06 11.90 -5.69
N HIS A 358 -13.91 11.24 -5.75
CA HIS A 358 -12.76 11.61 -4.93
C HIS A 358 -12.22 13.02 -5.22
N LEU A 359 -12.43 13.55 -6.43
CA LEU A 359 -12.03 14.92 -6.78
C LEU A 359 -12.87 15.96 -6.03
N LEU A 360 -14.14 15.67 -5.74
CA LEU A 360 -15.03 16.59 -5.04
C LEU A 360 -14.88 16.46 -3.52
N THR A 361 -14.70 15.24 -3.02
CA THR A 361 -14.73 14.97 -1.58
C THR A 361 -13.40 15.18 -0.86
N CYS A 362 -12.27 14.93 -1.55
CA CYS A 362 -10.95 14.79 -0.91
C CYS A 362 -9.87 15.71 -1.49
N MET A 363 -10.11 16.36 -2.64
CA MET A 363 -9.05 17.08 -3.36
C MET A 363 -8.49 18.27 -2.58
N LEU A 364 -9.34 19.01 -1.86
CA LEU A 364 -8.88 20.15 -1.07
C LEU A 364 -7.97 19.70 0.08
N GLN A 365 -8.39 18.67 0.82
CA GLN A 365 -7.62 18.10 1.93
C GLN A 365 -6.30 17.52 1.43
N TYR A 366 -6.30 16.85 0.26
CA TYR A 366 -5.10 16.34 -0.38
C TYR A 366 -4.14 17.46 -0.79
N LEU A 367 -4.63 18.53 -1.42
CA LEU A 367 -3.82 19.68 -1.83
C LEU A 367 -3.13 20.37 -0.63
N LEU A 368 -3.85 20.51 0.48
CA LEU A 368 -3.29 21.10 1.70
C LEU A 368 -2.24 20.21 2.36
N LEU A 369 -2.41 18.88 2.29
CA LEU A 369 -1.45 17.94 2.87
C LEU A 369 -0.29 17.58 1.93
N ALA A 370 -0.39 17.84 0.62
CA ALA A 370 0.64 17.55 -0.37
C ALA A 370 2.07 17.99 0.04
N PRO A 371 2.30 19.23 0.52
CA PRO A 371 3.63 19.63 1.00
C PRO A 371 4.09 18.83 2.23
N ALA A 372 3.19 18.40 3.11
CA ALA A 372 3.54 17.53 4.22
C ALA A 372 3.93 16.12 3.75
N TYR A 373 3.27 15.58 2.71
CA TYR A 373 3.67 14.30 2.10
C TYR A 373 5.09 14.37 1.52
N ILE A 374 5.42 15.46 0.82
CA ILE A 374 6.71 15.59 0.15
C ILE A 374 7.84 15.96 1.13
N ASN A 375 7.60 16.91 2.04
CA ASN A 375 8.66 17.41 2.93
C ASN A 375 8.77 16.59 4.20
N VAL A 376 7.67 16.34 4.92
CA VAL A 376 7.74 15.68 6.23
C VAL A 376 7.95 14.18 6.07
N LEU A 377 7.12 13.52 5.25
CA LEU A 377 7.16 12.06 5.15
C LEU A 377 8.40 11.55 4.41
N ASN A 378 8.79 12.16 3.28
CA ASN A 378 9.99 11.71 2.57
C ASN A 378 11.26 11.97 3.39
N VAL A 379 11.41 13.15 4.00
CA VAL A 379 12.59 13.43 4.85
C VAL A 379 12.67 12.43 5.99
N TYR A 380 11.55 12.17 6.68
CA TYR A 380 11.54 11.18 7.74
C TYR A 380 11.86 9.76 7.24
N ALA A 381 11.36 9.39 6.06
CA ALA A 381 11.57 8.07 5.48
C ALA A 381 13.03 7.81 5.10
N PHE A 382 13.67 8.77 4.42
CA PHE A 382 15.05 8.68 3.97
C PHE A 382 16.08 8.93 5.10
N ALA A 383 15.75 9.72 6.12
CA ALA A 383 16.62 9.87 7.29
C ALA A 383 16.65 8.61 8.18
N ASN A 384 15.66 7.73 8.07
CA ASN A 384 15.52 6.53 8.90
C ASN A 384 15.62 5.22 8.09
N LEU A 385 16.57 5.15 7.15
CA LEU A 385 16.88 3.94 6.38
C LEU A 385 17.60 2.87 7.23
N ASP A 386 18.42 3.31 8.18
CA ASP A 386 19.36 2.47 8.94
C ASP A 386 18.81 1.96 10.27
N GLN A 387 17.61 2.40 10.68
CA GLN A 387 17.03 1.91 11.92
C GLN A 387 16.69 0.43 11.76
N ASN A 388 17.57 -0.43 12.32
CA ASN A 388 17.34 -1.85 12.54
C ASN A 388 15.89 -2.05 12.97
N ILE A 389 15.14 -2.75 12.12
CA ILE A 389 13.71 -2.98 12.30
C ILE A 389 13.57 -4.00 13.45
N ILE A 390 13.81 -3.56 14.68
CA ILE A 390 13.28 -4.23 15.86
C ILE A 390 11.78 -3.92 15.83
N LEU A 391 11.10 -4.79 15.10
CA LEU A 391 9.65 -4.91 14.99
C LEU A 391 9.01 -4.72 16.36
N THR A 392 8.60 -3.48 16.63
CA THR A 392 7.76 -3.12 17.77
C THR A 392 6.37 -3.65 17.48
N ASP A 393 5.82 -4.33 18.48
CA ASP A 393 4.58 -5.08 18.42
C ASP A 393 3.42 -4.18 17.99
N LEU A 394 2.71 -4.55 16.92
CA LEU A 394 1.46 -3.91 16.55
C LEU A 394 0.38 -4.52 17.43
N GLY A 395 0.13 -3.86 18.57
CA GLY A 395 -1.07 -3.95 19.41
C GLY A 395 -1.75 -5.31 19.51
N VAL A 396 -1.59 -5.96 20.67
CA VAL A 396 -2.38 -7.12 21.09
C VAL A 396 -3.87 -6.74 21.09
N ALA A 397 -4.67 -7.40 20.26
CA ALA A 397 -6.13 -7.32 20.33
C ALA A 397 -6.60 -7.99 21.63
N VAL A 398 -7.20 -7.21 22.52
CA VAL A 398 -7.83 -7.72 23.74
C VAL A 398 -9.22 -8.24 23.38
N PHE A 399 -9.45 -9.53 23.64
CA PHE A 399 -10.77 -10.15 23.50
C PHE A 399 -11.72 -9.59 24.54
N ALA A 400 -12.81 -8.96 24.09
CA ALA A 400 -13.98 -8.70 24.92
C ALA A 400 -15.00 -9.82 24.67
N GLY A 401 -15.18 -10.68 25.67
CA GLY A 401 -16.44 -11.34 26.05
C GLY A 401 -17.17 -12.22 25.04
N ASP A 402 -17.18 -13.52 25.38
CA ASP A 402 -18.12 -14.63 25.07
C ASP A 402 -19.15 -14.47 23.95
N SER A 403 -19.08 -15.38 22.96
CA SER A 403 -20.16 -15.65 22.01
C SER A 403 -20.16 -17.14 21.67
N LYS A 404 -20.69 -17.97 22.58
CA LYS A 404 -20.94 -19.39 22.31
C LYS A 404 -22.34 -19.57 21.72
N VAL A 405 -22.44 -20.39 20.69
CA VAL A 405 -23.69 -20.97 20.18
C VAL A 405 -23.53 -22.48 20.23
N GLU A 406 -24.45 -23.17 20.90
CA GLU A 406 -24.48 -24.64 20.94
C GLU A 406 -25.09 -25.20 19.66
N ILE A 407 -24.36 -26.09 19.01
CA ILE A 407 -24.83 -26.88 17.87
C ILE A 407 -24.51 -28.35 18.16
N THR A 408 -25.49 -29.21 18.00
CA THR A 408 -25.37 -30.66 18.16
C THR A 408 -24.54 -31.24 17.00
N CYS A 409 -23.28 -31.57 17.27
CA CYS A 409 -22.40 -32.26 16.34
C CYS A 409 -22.66 -33.79 16.37
N PRO A 410 -22.71 -34.48 15.22
CA PRO A 410 -22.61 -35.93 15.18
C PRO A 410 -21.19 -36.34 15.66
N LEU A 411 -21.14 -37.19 16.70
CA LEU A 411 -19.92 -37.50 17.46
C LEU A 411 -19.14 -38.72 16.93
N GLU A 412 -19.71 -39.50 16.00
CA GLU A 412 -19.07 -40.72 15.50
C GLU A 412 -18.21 -40.47 14.25
N GLN A 413 -16.93 -40.82 14.34
CA GLN A 413 -15.93 -40.65 13.28
C GLN A 413 -16.31 -41.38 11.97
N LYS A 414 -17.05 -42.49 12.09
CA LYS A 414 -17.56 -43.27 10.96
C LYS A 414 -18.55 -42.48 10.09
N ASP A 415 -19.36 -41.62 10.69
CA ASP A 415 -20.35 -40.80 9.96
C ASP A 415 -19.69 -39.63 9.22
N LEU A 416 -18.60 -39.09 9.79
CA LEU A 416 -17.79 -38.04 9.15
C LEU A 416 -17.10 -38.56 7.89
N ASP A 417 -16.47 -39.73 7.97
CA ASP A 417 -15.76 -40.36 6.83
C ASP A 417 -16.73 -40.73 5.70
N GLN A 418 -17.89 -41.31 6.04
CA GLN A 418 -18.91 -41.64 5.04
C GLN A 418 -19.48 -40.40 4.34
N THR A 419 -19.68 -39.31 5.07
CA THR A 419 -20.20 -38.06 4.51
C THR A 419 -19.16 -37.37 3.62
N TYR A 420 -17.89 -37.43 4.02
CA TYR A 420 -16.76 -36.93 3.24
C TYR A 420 -16.60 -37.71 1.93
N ASP A 421 -16.59 -39.05 1.98
CA ASP A 421 -16.48 -39.90 0.79
C ASP A 421 -17.64 -39.69 -0.19
N LYS A 422 -18.86 -39.51 0.33
CA LYS A 422 -20.05 -39.22 -0.48
C LYS A 422 -19.95 -37.85 -1.18
N ALA A 423 -19.43 -36.83 -0.50
CA ALA A 423 -19.16 -35.52 -1.10
C ALA A 423 -18.05 -35.59 -2.16
N LEU A 424 -17.01 -36.39 -1.92
CA LEU A 424 -15.91 -36.60 -2.86
C LEU A 424 -16.38 -37.33 -4.14
N MET A 425 -17.33 -38.26 -3.99
CA MET A 425 -17.94 -38.99 -5.10
C MET A 425 -18.86 -38.09 -5.94
N ASN A 426 -19.61 -37.19 -5.29
CA ASN A 426 -20.43 -36.18 -5.96
C ASN A 426 -19.60 -35.13 -6.71
N LEU A 427 -18.40 -34.79 -6.23
CA LEU A 427 -17.48 -33.90 -6.94
C LEU A 427 -16.85 -34.54 -8.19
N LYS A 428 -16.68 -35.86 -8.20
CA LYS A 428 -16.13 -36.62 -9.36
C LYS A 428 -17.15 -36.80 -10.48
N THR A 429 -18.45 -36.79 -10.18
CA THR A 429 -19.51 -36.92 -11.17
C THR A 429 -20.12 -35.56 -11.45
N ARG A 430 -19.84 -35.00 -12.63
CA ARG A 430 -20.46 -33.76 -13.09
C ARG A 430 -21.97 -33.99 -13.17
N PRO A 431 -22.83 -33.30 -12.39
CA PRO A 431 -24.26 -33.46 -12.56
C PRO A 431 -24.59 -33.05 -13.99
N LYS A 432 -25.24 -33.94 -14.74
CA LYS A 432 -25.90 -33.56 -15.98
C LYS A 432 -26.97 -32.55 -15.58
N LEU A 433 -26.80 -31.31 -16.04
CA LEU A 433 -27.78 -30.23 -15.92
C LEU A 433 -29.15 -30.67 -16.43
#